data_AF-A0A1G3C3U8-F1
#
_entry.id   AF-A0A1G3C3U8-F1
#
_cell.length_a   1.000
_cell.length_b   1.000
_cell.length_c   1.000
_cell.angle_alpha   90.00
_cell.angle_beta   90.00
_cell.angle_gamma   90.00
#
_symmetry.space_group_name_H-M   'P 1'
#
loop_
_entity.id
_entity.type
_entity.pdbx_description
1 polymer ?
#
loop_
_entity_poly.entity_id
_entity_poly.type
_entity_poly.pdbx_seq_one_letter_code
_entity_poly.pdbx_strand_id
1 'polypeptide(L)'
;MGFGYTPPKTVRTCIMDIYPTRAINDALYGNNIYVFSLGLKFIRFAAFIPKGEFLTICLVGTKDMDKAQLNMFMNQPKIQKMIPEGWDDSKKRCICFPNIPVNHARHPYTNRLVIIGDAGISRTYKNGIDSAFTTAQLAAKTAFERGVSEKDFEEGYFKPAERLLGRDNIYGGIILMANDIISRQKHVVSSHIKYMSEHPDTWETRWMNEVLWNTVTGNATYKHIFFKSIHPRLLLSLFPVTLYSLTKKSRT
;
A
#
# COMPACT_ATOMS: atom_id res chain seq x y z
N MET A 1 4.10 27.40 10.33
CA MET A 1 4.66 28.34 9.33
C MET A 1 3.89 29.67 9.22
N GLY A 2 2.89 29.96 10.06
CA GLY A 2 2.27 31.30 10.14
C GLY A 2 1.22 31.65 9.08
N PHE A 3 1.06 30.84 8.03
CA PHE A 3 0.10 31.11 6.94
C PHE A 3 -1.06 30.09 6.85
N GLY A 4 -1.32 29.30 7.90
CA GLY A 4 -2.43 28.33 7.91
C GLY A 4 -2.09 26.91 7.43
N TYR A 5 -0.85 26.65 6.98
CA TYR A 5 -0.39 25.30 6.68
C TYR A 5 -0.49 24.35 7.88
N THR A 6 -1.18 23.23 7.69
CA THR A 6 -1.19 22.09 8.62
C THR A 6 -0.66 20.85 7.90
N PRO A 7 0.43 20.23 8.38
CA PRO A 7 1.01 19.05 7.71
C PRO A 7 0.04 17.86 7.74
N PRO A 8 0.21 16.88 6.84
CA PRO A 8 -0.56 15.66 6.90
C PRO A 8 -0.34 14.90 8.21
N LYS A 9 -1.37 14.20 8.67
CA LYS A 9 -1.22 13.13 9.63
C LYS A 9 -0.37 12.04 8.99
N THR A 10 0.45 11.40 9.80
CA THR A 10 1.32 10.30 9.36
C THR A 10 1.09 9.04 10.17
N VAL A 11 1.53 7.93 9.63
CA VAL A 11 1.70 6.67 10.36
C VAL A 11 3.12 6.17 10.14
N ARG A 12 3.74 5.66 11.20
CA ARG A 12 5.07 5.05 11.12
C ARG A 12 4.96 3.65 10.54
N THR A 13 5.69 3.41 9.46
CA THR A 13 5.82 2.09 8.82
C THR A 13 7.15 1.44 9.22
N CYS A 14 7.41 0.23 8.74
CA CYS A 14 8.71 -0.40 8.86
C CYS A 14 9.14 -0.93 7.50
N ILE A 15 10.32 -0.52 7.06
CA ILE A 15 10.99 -1.06 5.88
C ILE A 15 12.27 -1.72 6.35
N MET A 16 12.47 -2.96 5.91
CA MET A 16 13.67 -3.72 6.18
C MET A 16 14.21 -4.28 4.88
N ASP A 17 15.47 -3.97 4.56
CA ASP A 17 16.15 -4.57 3.41
C ASP A 17 17.12 -5.64 3.91
N ILE A 18 17.09 -6.81 3.27
CA ILE A 18 18.06 -7.90 3.47
C ILE A 18 18.80 -8.20 2.17
N TYR A 19 20.03 -8.69 2.26
CA TYR A 19 20.95 -8.81 1.10
C TYR A 19 21.39 -10.27 0.84
N PRO A 20 20.51 -11.12 0.29
CA PRO A 20 20.85 -12.52 0.02
C PRO A 20 21.55 -12.78 -1.32
N THR A 21 21.88 -11.74 -2.11
CA THR A 21 22.32 -11.80 -3.53
C THR A 21 21.18 -11.99 -4.51
N ARG A 22 21.38 -11.53 -5.75
CA ARG A 22 20.41 -11.72 -6.85
C ARG A 22 20.10 -13.17 -7.15
N ALA A 23 21.10 -14.05 -7.17
CA ALA A 23 20.88 -15.46 -7.48
C ALA A 23 19.89 -16.13 -6.50
N ILE A 24 20.01 -15.82 -5.20
CA ILE A 24 19.09 -16.34 -4.18
C ILE A 24 17.71 -15.69 -4.32
N ASN A 25 17.64 -14.37 -4.56
CA ASN A 25 16.36 -13.70 -4.77
C ASN A 25 15.60 -14.24 -5.99
N ASP A 26 16.28 -14.43 -7.11
CA ASP A 26 15.67 -14.95 -8.34
C ASP A 26 15.19 -16.40 -8.13
N ALA A 27 15.97 -17.22 -7.41
CA ALA A 27 15.61 -18.60 -7.10
C ALA A 27 14.40 -18.72 -6.15
N LEU A 28 14.30 -17.85 -5.13
CA LEU A 28 13.24 -17.93 -4.12
C LEU A 28 11.97 -17.18 -4.52
N TYR A 29 12.10 -16.04 -5.19
CA TYR A 29 11.02 -15.09 -5.41
C TYR A 29 10.74 -14.79 -6.88
N GLY A 30 11.74 -15.00 -7.76
CA GLY A 30 11.69 -14.58 -9.15
C GLY A 30 11.33 -13.08 -9.28
N ASN A 31 10.44 -12.76 -10.21
CA ASN A 31 9.98 -11.38 -10.45
C ASN A 31 8.64 -11.07 -9.76
N ASN A 32 8.34 -11.73 -8.64
CA ASN A 32 7.05 -11.60 -7.96
C ASN A 32 7.13 -10.73 -6.71
N ILE A 33 6.09 -9.94 -6.48
CA ILE A 33 5.84 -9.30 -5.19
C ILE A 33 4.96 -10.23 -4.37
N TYR A 34 5.40 -10.57 -3.16
CA TYR A 34 4.63 -11.42 -2.25
C TYR A 34 3.93 -10.57 -1.23
N VAL A 35 2.61 -10.70 -1.15
CA VAL A 35 1.77 -9.94 -0.22
C VAL A 35 1.23 -10.88 0.84
N PHE A 36 1.33 -10.47 2.10
CA PHE A 36 1.01 -11.33 3.24
C PHE A 36 -0.25 -10.86 3.97
N SER A 37 -1.17 -11.81 4.14
CA SER A 37 -2.29 -11.69 5.08
C SER A 37 -2.19 -12.81 6.11
N LEU A 38 -1.45 -12.55 7.19
CA LEU A 38 -1.20 -13.51 8.29
C LEU A 38 -2.24 -13.41 9.41
N GLY A 39 -3.23 -12.52 9.27
CA GLY A 39 -4.22 -12.18 10.30
C GLY A 39 -3.59 -11.62 11.59
N LEU A 40 -2.43 -10.99 11.47
CA LEU A 40 -1.80 -10.20 12.53
C LEU A 40 -2.55 -8.87 12.63
N LYS A 41 -3.29 -8.64 13.71
CA LYS A 41 -4.20 -7.48 13.85
C LYS A 41 -3.48 -6.13 13.78
N PHE A 42 -2.19 -6.09 14.08
CA PHE A 42 -1.38 -4.87 14.01
C PHE A 42 -0.89 -4.56 12.59
N ILE A 43 -0.94 -5.52 11.65
CA ILE A 43 -0.54 -5.34 10.26
C ILE A 43 -1.76 -5.03 9.41
N ARG A 44 -1.69 -3.93 8.68
CA ARG A 44 -2.62 -3.61 7.60
C ARG A 44 -2.15 -4.22 6.28
N PHE A 45 -0.85 -4.15 6.02
CA PHE A 45 -0.23 -4.67 4.81
C PHE A 45 1.20 -5.11 5.10
N ALA A 46 1.62 -6.24 4.54
CA ALA A 46 3.00 -6.69 4.57
C ALA A 46 3.38 -7.26 3.21
N ALA A 47 4.59 -6.96 2.72
CA ALA A 47 5.06 -7.47 1.45
C ALA A 47 6.57 -7.72 1.41
N PHE A 48 6.95 -8.69 0.59
CA PHE A 48 8.32 -8.95 0.15
C PHE A 48 8.44 -8.52 -1.31
N ILE A 49 9.43 -7.67 -1.59
CA ILE A 49 9.66 -7.06 -2.89
C ILE A 49 11.14 -7.32 -3.27
N PRO A 50 11.42 -8.31 -4.12
CA PRO A 50 12.76 -8.54 -4.66
C PRO A 50 13.21 -7.36 -5.52
N LYS A 51 14.44 -6.89 -5.34
CA LYS A 51 15.04 -5.76 -6.07
C LYS A 51 16.45 -6.08 -6.56
N GLY A 52 16.60 -7.25 -7.18
CA GLY A 52 17.90 -7.75 -7.60
C GLY A 52 18.72 -8.21 -6.41
N GLU A 53 19.69 -7.41 -5.96
CA GLU A 53 20.66 -7.82 -4.92
C GLU A 53 20.10 -7.85 -3.49
N PHE A 54 18.91 -7.31 -3.28
CA PHE A 54 18.29 -7.22 -1.98
C PHE A 54 16.78 -7.48 -2.04
N LEU A 55 16.23 -7.90 -0.91
CA LEU A 55 14.81 -8.11 -0.69
C LEU A 55 14.31 -7.02 0.26
N THR A 56 13.35 -6.22 -0.20
CA THR A 56 12.65 -5.26 0.66
C THR A 56 11.47 -5.94 1.33
N ILE A 57 11.46 -5.91 2.66
CA ILE A 57 10.34 -6.28 3.53
C ILE A 57 9.64 -4.99 3.96
N CYS A 58 8.41 -4.79 3.51
CA CYS A 58 7.60 -3.63 3.83
C CYS A 58 6.47 -4.03 4.78
N LEU A 59 6.38 -3.36 5.93
CA LEU A 59 5.31 -3.53 6.91
C LEU A 59 4.59 -2.20 7.14
N VAL A 60 3.29 -2.23 6.93
CA VAL A 60 2.38 -1.12 7.22
C VAL A 60 1.47 -1.57 8.35
N GLY A 61 1.52 -0.85 9.47
CA GLY A 61 0.68 -1.12 10.62
C GLY A 61 -0.71 -0.50 10.49
N THR A 62 -1.66 -1.01 11.27
CA THR A 62 -2.92 -0.29 11.55
C THR A 62 -2.70 0.93 12.45
N LYS A 63 -1.53 0.98 13.09
CA LYS A 63 -0.96 2.07 13.90
C LYS A 63 0.55 2.13 13.63
N ASP A 64 1.25 3.03 14.30
CA ASP A 64 2.70 3.15 14.22
C ASP A 64 3.41 1.82 14.50
N MET A 65 4.28 1.44 13.56
CA MET A 65 5.11 0.25 13.66
C MET A 65 6.28 0.46 14.62
N ASP A 66 6.71 -0.61 15.28
CA ASP A 66 7.93 -0.63 16.09
C ASP A 66 8.78 -1.91 15.85
N LYS A 67 9.93 -1.99 16.52
CA LYS A 67 10.86 -3.12 16.41
C LYS A 67 10.26 -4.42 16.97
N ALA A 68 9.41 -4.34 18.00
CA ALA A 68 8.79 -5.54 18.58
C ALA A 68 7.81 -6.17 17.59
N GLN A 69 7.01 -5.36 16.91
CA GLN A 69 6.09 -5.78 15.86
C GLN A 69 6.81 -6.34 14.63
N LEU A 70 7.95 -5.74 14.24
CA LEU A 70 8.83 -6.31 13.22
C LEU A 70 9.28 -7.72 13.63
N ASN A 71 9.80 -7.89 14.83
CA ASN A 71 10.26 -9.21 15.33
C ASN A 71 9.10 -10.22 15.38
N MET A 72 7.91 -9.80 15.82
CA MET A 72 6.72 -10.65 15.81
C MET A 72 6.33 -11.12 14.40
N PHE A 73 6.48 -10.26 13.39
CA PHE A 73 6.26 -10.62 11.99
C PHE A 73 7.34 -11.56 11.47
N MET A 74 8.61 -11.25 11.70
CA MET A 74 9.74 -12.06 11.25
C MET A 74 9.68 -13.46 11.86
N ASN A 75 9.28 -13.60 13.13
CA ASN A 75 9.17 -14.89 13.82
C ASN A 75 7.96 -15.73 13.40
N GLN A 76 7.11 -15.27 12.47
CA GLN A 76 6.02 -16.10 11.96
C GLN A 76 6.59 -17.30 11.18
N PRO A 77 6.09 -18.54 11.40
CA PRO A 77 6.61 -19.72 10.73
C PRO A 77 6.56 -19.64 9.19
N LYS A 78 5.53 -18.99 8.63
CA LYS A 78 5.43 -18.74 7.19
C LYS A 78 6.49 -17.76 6.67
N ILE A 79 6.86 -16.78 7.50
CA ILE A 79 7.88 -15.79 7.14
C ILE A 79 9.26 -16.39 7.24
N GLN A 80 9.58 -17.11 8.32
CA GLN A 80 10.85 -17.82 8.48
C GLN A 80 11.15 -18.78 7.31
N LYS A 81 10.14 -19.50 6.81
CA LYS A 81 10.27 -20.37 5.62
C LYS A 81 10.55 -19.62 4.31
N MET A 82 10.22 -18.33 4.27
CA MET A 82 10.45 -17.48 3.11
C MET A 82 11.70 -16.63 3.26
N ILE A 83 12.39 -16.65 4.40
CA ILE A 83 13.70 -16.01 4.54
C ILE A 83 14.77 -16.95 3.98
N PRO A 84 15.78 -16.43 3.27
CA PRO A 84 16.87 -17.25 2.74
C PRO A 84 17.58 -18.05 3.83
N GLU A 85 17.87 -19.32 3.55
CA GLU A 85 18.56 -20.21 4.47
C GLU A 85 19.97 -19.68 4.80
N GLY A 86 20.37 -19.78 6.06
CA GLY A 86 21.68 -19.31 6.53
C GLY A 86 21.82 -17.78 6.60
N TRP A 87 20.75 -17.01 6.41
CA TRP A 87 20.78 -15.56 6.58
C TRP A 87 20.86 -15.16 8.07
N ASP A 88 22.00 -14.60 8.48
CA ASP A 88 22.22 -14.05 9.83
C ASP A 88 21.75 -12.58 9.91
N ASP A 89 20.73 -12.40 10.74
CA ASP A 89 19.92 -11.21 10.98
C ASP A 89 20.70 -10.01 11.52
N SER A 90 21.91 -10.17 12.06
CA SER A 90 22.55 -9.11 12.85
C SER A 90 23.38 -8.09 12.06
N LYS A 91 23.96 -8.46 10.90
CA LYS A 91 25.02 -7.64 10.25
C LYS A 91 24.73 -7.22 8.81
N LYS A 92 23.70 -7.76 8.16
CA LYS A 92 23.39 -7.51 6.74
C LYS A 92 21.93 -7.12 6.54
N ARG A 93 21.46 -6.14 7.30
CA ARG A 93 20.14 -5.53 7.12
C ARG A 93 20.17 -4.03 7.31
N CYS A 94 19.33 -3.35 6.56
CA CYS A 94 18.92 -1.98 6.86
C CYS A 94 17.49 -2.05 7.42
N ILE A 95 17.21 -1.32 8.50
CA ILE A 95 15.85 -1.16 9.03
C ILE A 95 15.59 0.33 9.20
N CYS A 96 14.51 0.82 8.62
CA CYS A 96 14.02 2.17 8.86
C CYS A 96 12.53 2.16 9.22
N PHE A 97 12.12 3.17 9.97
CA PHE A 97 10.73 3.35 10.38
C PHE A 97 10.20 4.68 9.84
N PRO A 98 9.99 4.80 8.52
CA PRO A 98 9.59 6.06 7.92
C PRO A 98 8.12 6.37 8.21
N ASN A 99 7.83 7.65 8.35
CA ASN A 99 6.48 8.17 8.44
C ASN A 99 5.93 8.37 7.02
N ILE A 100 4.73 7.84 6.76
CA ILE A 100 4.01 8.06 5.50
C ILE A 100 2.73 8.87 5.76
N PRO A 101 2.32 9.77 4.85
CA PRO A 101 1.10 10.54 5.02
C PRO A 101 -0.15 9.65 4.84
N VAL A 102 -1.13 9.84 5.73
CA VAL A 102 -2.43 9.11 5.70
C VAL A 102 -3.60 10.01 5.31
N ASN A 103 -3.34 11.30 5.10
CA ASN A 103 -4.22 12.28 4.50
C ASN A 103 -3.34 13.31 3.74
N HIS A 104 -3.91 14.45 3.35
CA HIS A 104 -3.16 15.55 2.77
C HIS A 104 -3.17 16.78 3.69
N ALA A 105 -2.25 17.69 3.45
CA ALA A 105 -2.06 18.92 4.19
C ALA A 105 -3.23 19.89 3.99
N ARG A 106 -3.47 20.73 4.99
CA ARG A 106 -4.37 21.88 4.83
C ARG A 106 -3.54 23.09 4.41
N HIS A 107 -4.02 23.80 3.40
CA HIS A 107 -3.44 25.06 2.90
C HIS A 107 -1.91 24.97 2.65
N PRO A 108 -1.44 24.06 1.76
CA PRO A 108 -0.02 23.84 1.47
C PRO A 108 0.59 24.85 0.47
N TYR A 109 0.19 26.12 0.55
CA TYR A 109 0.66 27.18 -0.35
C TYR A 109 0.44 28.55 0.30
N THR A 110 1.20 29.54 -0.14
CA THR A 110 0.98 30.97 0.13
C THR A 110 1.71 31.79 -0.95
N ASN A 111 1.77 33.11 -0.80
CA ASN A 111 2.52 33.97 -1.71
C ASN A 111 3.98 33.51 -1.82
N ARG A 112 4.37 33.12 -3.04
CA ARG A 112 5.72 32.70 -3.44
C ARG A 112 6.23 31.44 -2.75
N LEU A 113 5.34 30.62 -2.17
CA LEU A 113 5.69 29.35 -1.53
C LEU A 113 4.62 28.29 -1.79
N VAL A 114 5.05 27.08 -2.11
CA VAL A 114 4.18 25.92 -2.33
C VAL A 114 4.83 24.66 -1.77
N ILE A 115 4.04 23.83 -1.08
CA ILE A 115 4.47 22.58 -0.46
C ILE A 115 3.91 21.42 -1.29
N ILE A 116 4.81 20.56 -1.76
CA ILE A 116 4.52 19.44 -2.68
C ILE A 116 4.84 18.08 -2.06
N GLY A 117 4.49 17.00 -2.76
CA GLY A 117 4.76 15.62 -2.34
C GLY A 117 4.13 15.27 -1.00
N ASP A 118 4.80 14.41 -0.23
CA ASP A 118 4.28 13.89 1.04
C ASP A 118 4.07 14.96 2.13
N ALA A 119 4.70 16.14 2.01
CA ALA A 119 4.45 17.27 2.90
C ALA A 119 3.18 18.06 2.50
N GLY A 120 2.73 17.92 1.26
CA GLY A 120 1.54 18.56 0.71
C GLY A 120 0.42 17.55 0.50
N ILE A 121 0.37 16.96 -0.69
CA ILE A 121 -0.65 15.97 -1.07
C ILE A 121 -0.01 14.84 -1.86
N SER A 122 -0.25 13.61 -1.41
CA SER A 122 0.18 12.40 -2.11
C SER A 122 -0.89 11.31 -2.06
N ARG A 123 -0.77 10.33 -2.97
CA ARG A 123 -1.62 9.14 -2.94
C ARG A 123 -1.28 8.32 -1.70
N THR A 124 -2.28 8.00 -0.90
CA THR A 124 -2.10 7.34 0.40
C THR A 124 -1.61 5.91 0.20
N TYR A 125 -0.59 5.46 0.94
CA TYR A 125 -0.01 4.09 0.95
C TYR A 125 0.59 3.55 -0.38
N LYS A 126 0.56 4.30 -1.48
CA LYS A 126 1.22 3.91 -2.74
C LYS A 126 1.53 5.13 -3.61
N ASN A 127 2.49 5.02 -4.54
CA ASN A 127 2.83 6.06 -5.52
C ASN A 127 3.26 7.41 -4.93
N GLY A 128 4.04 7.42 -3.84
CA GLY A 128 4.57 8.66 -3.26
C GLY A 128 5.46 9.44 -4.25
N ILE A 129 6.34 8.75 -4.99
CA ILE A 129 7.24 9.36 -5.99
C ILE A 129 6.45 9.98 -7.15
N ASP A 130 5.51 9.22 -7.72
CA ASP A 130 4.61 9.69 -8.78
C ASP A 130 3.77 10.90 -8.32
N SER A 131 3.28 10.88 -7.08
CA SER A 131 2.57 12.01 -6.49
C SER A 131 3.47 13.25 -6.31
N ALA A 132 4.71 13.05 -5.86
CA ALA A 132 5.68 14.14 -5.72
C ALA A 132 6.02 14.76 -7.07
N PHE A 133 6.23 13.95 -8.11
CA PHE A 133 6.48 14.44 -9.46
C PHE A 133 5.27 15.22 -10.01
N THR A 134 4.06 14.66 -9.86
CA THR A 134 2.83 15.29 -10.32
C THR A 134 2.57 16.63 -9.63
N THR A 135 2.76 16.69 -8.31
CA THR A 135 2.58 17.93 -7.54
C THR A 135 3.65 18.96 -7.86
N ALA A 136 4.90 18.55 -8.08
CA ALA A 136 5.97 19.42 -8.56
C ALA A 136 5.63 20.03 -9.93
N GLN A 137 5.15 19.21 -10.86
CA GLN A 137 4.77 19.66 -12.20
C GLN A 137 3.62 20.68 -12.14
N LEU A 138 2.57 20.40 -11.36
CA LEU A 138 1.44 21.32 -11.18
C LEU A 138 1.88 22.65 -10.56
N ALA A 139 2.75 22.60 -9.54
CA ALA A 139 3.30 23.77 -8.87
C ALA A 139 4.14 24.62 -9.84
N ALA A 140 5.07 24.00 -10.58
CA ALA A 140 5.91 24.68 -11.55
C ALA A 140 5.07 25.31 -12.67
N LYS A 141 4.14 24.54 -13.27
CA LYS A 141 3.23 25.05 -14.30
C LYS A 141 2.44 26.27 -13.82
N THR A 142 1.95 26.23 -12.59
CA THR A 142 1.24 27.36 -11.98
C THR A 142 2.13 28.59 -11.86
N ALA A 143 3.35 28.43 -11.35
CA ALA A 143 4.30 29.52 -11.18
C ALA A 143 4.64 30.22 -12.51
N PHE A 144 4.80 29.46 -13.60
CA PHE A 144 5.16 30.00 -14.91
C PHE A 144 3.97 30.53 -15.72
N GLU A 145 2.80 29.88 -15.66
CA GLU A 145 1.66 30.21 -16.53
C GLU A 145 0.60 31.10 -15.87
N ARG A 146 0.54 31.15 -14.53
CA ARG A 146 -0.47 31.91 -13.79
C ARG A 146 0.13 32.98 -12.91
N GLY A 147 1.16 32.61 -12.16
CA GLY A 147 1.83 33.49 -11.20
C GLY A 147 2.18 32.76 -9.91
N VAL A 148 2.72 33.53 -8.97
CA VAL A 148 3.24 33.03 -7.69
C VAL A 148 2.48 33.61 -6.50
N SER A 149 1.26 34.14 -6.70
CA SER A 149 0.40 34.54 -5.60
C SER A 149 -0.23 33.33 -4.92
N GLU A 150 -0.73 33.52 -3.70
CA GLU A 150 -1.50 32.49 -3.00
C GLU A 150 -2.70 32.00 -3.80
N LYS A 151 -3.43 32.92 -4.46
CA LYS A 151 -4.58 32.59 -5.30
C LYS A 151 -4.20 31.78 -6.54
N ASP A 152 -3.04 32.08 -7.13
CA ASP A 152 -2.54 31.31 -8.28
C ASP A 152 -2.27 29.87 -7.88
N PHE A 153 -1.60 29.63 -6.74
CA PHE A 153 -1.34 28.29 -6.23
C PHE A 153 -2.59 27.55 -5.76
N GLU A 154 -3.59 28.24 -5.21
CA GLU A 154 -4.87 27.61 -4.90
C GLU A 154 -5.53 27.03 -6.16
N GLU A 155 -5.67 27.84 -7.21
CA GLU A 155 -6.42 27.51 -8.42
C GLU A 155 -5.64 26.63 -9.39
N GLY A 156 -4.33 26.90 -9.54
CA GLY A 156 -3.47 26.23 -10.51
C GLY A 156 -2.82 24.94 -9.98
N TYR A 157 -2.56 24.87 -8.67
CA TYR A 157 -1.88 23.74 -8.05
C TYR A 157 -2.80 22.92 -7.15
N PHE A 158 -3.32 23.52 -6.07
CA PHE A 158 -3.92 22.75 -4.99
C PHE A 158 -5.27 22.13 -5.37
N LYS A 159 -6.19 22.92 -5.95
CA LYS A 159 -7.49 22.41 -6.42
C LYS A 159 -7.35 21.26 -7.45
N PRO A 160 -6.47 21.36 -8.47
CA PRO A 160 -6.19 20.24 -9.36
C PRO A 160 -5.58 19.02 -8.65
N ALA A 161 -4.59 19.22 -7.77
CA ALA A 161 -3.97 18.13 -7.02
C ALA A 161 -4.96 17.41 -6.10
N GLU A 162 -5.85 18.14 -5.43
CA GLU A 162 -6.92 17.58 -4.59
C GLU A 162 -7.91 16.75 -5.41
N ARG A 163 -8.28 17.20 -6.61
CA ARG A 163 -9.14 16.42 -7.51
C ARG A 163 -8.49 15.12 -7.98
N LEU A 164 -7.19 15.15 -8.26
CA LEU A 164 -6.44 14.01 -8.78
C LEU A 164 -6.10 12.99 -7.69
N LEU A 165 -5.58 13.45 -6.55
CA LEU A 165 -5.02 12.62 -5.49
C LEU A 165 -5.97 12.54 -4.29
N GLY A 166 -6.48 13.69 -3.84
CA GLY A 166 -7.32 13.79 -2.64
C GLY A 166 -8.63 13.01 -2.78
N ARG A 167 -9.34 13.17 -3.90
CA ARG A 167 -10.57 12.41 -4.19
C ARG A 167 -10.30 10.92 -4.39
N ASP A 168 -9.16 10.55 -4.97
CA ASP A 168 -8.78 9.15 -5.14
C ASP A 168 -8.50 8.48 -3.79
N ASN A 169 -7.87 9.21 -2.85
CA ASN A 169 -7.57 8.73 -1.51
C ASN A 169 -8.83 8.36 -0.70
N ILE A 170 -10.01 8.93 -1.01
CA ILE A 170 -11.28 8.52 -0.40
C ILE A 170 -11.58 7.04 -0.71
N TYR A 171 -11.43 6.64 -1.98
CA TYR A 171 -11.58 5.24 -2.38
C TYR A 171 -10.49 4.36 -1.77
N GLY A 172 -9.27 4.88 -1.64
CA GLY A 172 -8.17 4.18 -0.96
C GLY A 172 -8.51 3.88 0.50
N GLY A 173 -9.07 4.85 1.23
CA GLY A 173 -9.54 4.67 2.60
C GLY A 173 -10.59 3.55 2.73
N ILE A 174 -11.55 3.50 1.80
CA ILE A 174 -12.59 2.46 1.77
C ILE A 174 -11.97 1.07 1.51
N ILE A 175 -11.11 0.95 0.50
CA ILE A 175 -10.42 -0.32 0.17
C ILE A 175 -9.60 -0.81 1.37
N LEU A 176 -8.84 0.07 2.01
CA LEU A 176 -8.00 -0.29 3.15
C LEU A 176 -8.82 -0.69 4.38
N MET A 177 -9.95 -0.02 4.63
CA MET A 177 -10.87 -0.40 5.69
C MET A 177 -11.50 -1.78 5.42
N ALA A 178 -11.91 -2.04 4.18
CA ALA A 178 -12.42 -3.36 3.78
C ALA A 178 -11.34 -4.45 3.95
N ASN A 179 -10.10 -4.18 3.52
CA ASN A 179 -8.96 -5.07 3.71
C ASN A 179 -8.69 -5.34 5.20
N ASP A 180 -8.72 -4.34 6.07
CA ASP A 180 -8.56 -4.51 7.52
C ASP A 180 -9.63 -5.42 8.12
N ILE A 181 -10.86 -5.39 7.62
CA ILE A 181 -11.95 -6.26 8.06
C ILE A 181 -11.77 -7.68 7.52
N ILE A 182 -11.46 -7.82 6.23
CA ILE A 182 -11.35 -9.11 5.54
C ILE A 182 -10.11 -9.88 6.03
N SER A 183 -8.95 -9.24 6.12
CA SER A 183 -7.67 -9.84 6.54
C SER A 183 -7.70 -10.42 7.96
N ARG A 184 -8.58 -9.90 8.83
CA ARG A 184 -8.82 -10.46 10.18
C ARG A 184 -9.52 -11.81 10.15
N GLN A 185 -10.25 -12.10 9.08
CA GLN A 185 -10.97 -13.37 8.90
C GLN A 185 -10.06 -14.39 8.23
N LYS A 186 -9.10 -14.94 9.00
CA LYS A 186 -8.08 -15.89 8.51
C LYS A 186 -8.67 -17.03 7.66
N HIS A 187 -9.82 -17.58 8.07
CA HIS A 187 -10.48 -18.66 7.35
C HIS A 187 -11.01 -18.24 5.98
N VAL A 188 -11.65 -17.07 5.88
CA VAL A 188 -12.15 -16.53 4.61
C VAL A 188 -10.99 -16.28 3.67
N VAL A 189 -9.96 -15.56 4.12
CA VAL A 189 -8.77 -15.28 3.30
C VAL A 189 -8.08 -16.57 2.86
N SER A 190 -7.89 -17.53 3.76
CA SER A 190 -7.23 -18.80 3.44
C SER A 190 -8.05 -19.64 2.45
N SER A 191 -9.37 -19.67 2.56
CA SER A 191 -10.26 -20.34 1.62
C SER A 191 -10.22 -19.71 0.24
N HIS A 192 -10.22 -18.39 0.15
CA HIS A 192 -10.09 -17.66 -1.12
C HIS A 192 -8.73 -17.89 -1.76
N ILE A 193 -7.62 -17.79 -1.00
CA ILE A 193 -6.27 -18.09 -1.52
C ILE A 193 -6.19 -19.54 -2.00
N LYS A 194 -6.72 -20.49 -1.23
CA LYS A 194 -6.74 -21.90 -1.62
C LYS A 194 -7.51 -22.11 -2.92
N TYR A 195 -8.73 -21.56 -3.01
CA TYR A 195 -9.56 -21.64 -4.20
C TYR A 195 -8.83 -21.08 -5.44
N MET A 196 -8.25 -19.88 -5.33
CA MET A 196 -7.50 -19.25 -6.43
C MET A 196 -6.25 -20.04 -6.82
N SER A 197 -5.60 -20.70 -5.86
CA SER A 197 -4.42 -21.55 -6.14
C SER A 197 -4.80 -22.85 -6.85
N GLU A 198 -5.97 -23.41 -6.54
CA GLU A 198 -6.52 -24.62 -7.19
C GLU A 198 -7.13 -24.30 -8.56
N HIS A 199 -7.50 -23.04 -8.82
CA HIS A 199 -8.19 -22.58 -10.04
C HIS A 199 -7.51 -21.35 -10.66
N PRO A 200 -6.24 -21.44 -11.09
CA PRO A 200 -5.46 -20.29 -11.56
C PRO A 200 -6.00 -19.65 -12.86
N ASP A 201 -6.56 -20.46 -13.74
CA ASP A 201 -6.94 -20.04 -15.11
C ASP A 201 -8.35 -19.45 -15.23
N THR A 202 -9.11 -19.43 -14.13
CA THR A 202 -10.48 -18.92 -14.15
C THR A 202 -10.52 -17.40 -14.31
N TRP A 203 -11.69 -16.90 -14.71
CA TRP A 203 -11.88 -15.46 -14.91
C TRP A 203 -11.76 -14.70 -13.58
N GLU A 204 -12.40 -15.21 -12.51
CA GLU A 204 -12.39 -14.60 -11.19
C GLU A 204 -11.00 -14.58 -10.55
N THR A 205 -10.20 -15.63 -10.73
CA THR A 205 -8.82 -15.66 -10.21
C THR A 205 -7.95 -14.61 -10.92
N ARG A 206 -8.01 -14.54 -12.26
CA ARG A 206 -7.29 -13.51 -13.03
C ARG A 206 -7.73 -12.10 -12.65
N TRP A 207 -9.05 -11.90 -12.50
CA TRP A 207 -9.63 -10.61 -12.13
C TRP A 207 -9.20 -10.16 -10.73
N MET A 208 -9.25 -11.08 -9.74
CA MET A 208 -8.82 -10.81 -8.38
C MET A 208 -7.31 -10.57 -8.29
N ASN A 209 -6.49 -11.36 -9.01
CA ASN A 209 -5.05 -11.14 -9.08
C ASN A 209 -4.73 -9.74 -9.61
N GLU A 210 -5.45 -9.26 -10.62
CA GLU A 210 -5.27 -7.91 -11.15
C GLU A 210 -5.70 -6.83 -10.13
N VAL A 211 -6.77 -7.05 -9.36
CA VAL A 211 -7.17 -6.16 -8.24
C VAL A 211 -6.06 -6.09 -7.19
N LEU A 212 -5.54 -7.24 -6.76
CA LEU A 212 -4.46 -7.32 -5.76
C LEU A 212 -3.18 -6.67 -6.28
N TRP A 213 -2.80 -6.95 -7.52
CA TRP A 213 -1.64 -6.36 -8.18
C TRP A 213 -1.73 -4.84 -8.22
N ASN A 214 -2.85 -4.28 -8.66
CA ASN A 214 -3.04 -2.83 -8.76
C ASN A 214 -3.11 -2.14 -7.38
N THR A 215 -3.52 -2.87 -6.34
CA THR A 215 -3.52 -2.37 -4.96
C THR A 215 -2.10 -2.14 -4.46
N VAL A 216 -1.14 -2.97 -4.88
CA VAL A 216 0.25 -2.92 -4.41
C VAL A 216 1.18 -2.12 -5.32
N THR A 217 1.06 -2.29 -6.63
CA THR A 217 1.97 -1.65 -7.61
C THR A 217 1.62 -0.20 -7.91
N GLY A 218 0.38 0.20 -7.63
CA GLY A 218 -0.08 1.56 -7.90
C GLY A 218 -0.23 1.93 -9.37
N ASN A 219 -0.27 0.94 -10.27
CA ASN A 219 -0.52 1.16 -11.70
C ASN A 219 -1.92 1.74 -12.00
N ALA A 220 -2.89 1.58 -11.08
CA ALA A 220 -4.25 2.09 -11.22
C ALA A 220 -4.66 2.98 -10.04
N THR A 221 -5.59 3.90 -10.31
CA THR A 221 -6.23 4.74 -9.27
C THR A 221 -7.02 3.89 -8.29
N TYR A 222 -7.16 4.35 -7.05
CA TYR A 222 -8.00 3.66 -6.06
C TYR A 222 -9.45 3.58 -6.49
N LYS A 223 -9.97 4.62 -7.15
CA LYS A 223 -11.33 4.59 -7.73
C LYS A 223 -11.50 3.40 -8.67
N HIS A 224 -10.55 3.18 -9.58
CA HIS A 224 -10.62 2.07 -10.53
C HIS A 224 -10.58 0.72 -9.80
N ILE A 225 -9.66 0.55 -8.86
CA ILE A 225 -9.52 -0.68 -8.05
C ILE A 225 -10.81 -0.96 -7.27
N PHE A 226 -11.42 0.06 -6.67
CA PHE A 226 -12.65 -0.08 -5.90
C PHE A 226 -13.77 -0.69 -6.77
N PHE A 227 -14.07 -0.07 -7.91
CA PHE A 227 -15.12 -0.58 -8.81
C PHE A 227 -14.80 -1.96 -9.39
N LYS A 228 -13.52 -2.25 -9.63
CA LYS A 228 -13.06 -3.56 -10.07
C LYS A 228 -13.26 -4.64 -8.97
N SER A 229 -13.04 -4.27 -7.71
CA SER A 229 -13.16 -5.16 -6.54
C SER A 229 -14.62 -5.52 -6.22
N ILE A 230 -15.57 -4.62 -6.51
CA ILE A 230 -17.00 -4.83 -6.25
C ILE A 230 -17.76 -5.30 -7.50
N HIS A 231 -17.05 -5.80 -8.51
CA HIS A 231 -17.68 -6.22 -9.76
C HIS A 231 -18.71 -7.34 -9.51
N PRO A 232 -19.98 -7.21 -9.94
CA PRO A 232 -21.04 -8.16 -9.57
C PRO A 232 -20.71 -9.62 -9.91
N ARG A 233 -20.17 -9.86 -11.10
CA ARG A 233 -19.72 -11.21 -11.52
C ARG A 233 -18.66 -11.79 -10.58
N LEU A 234 -17.71 -10.98 -10.12
CA LEU A 234 -16.66 -11.43 -9.20
C LEU A 234 -17.26 -11.83 -7.85
N LEU A 235 -18.14 -10.97 -7.31
CA LEU A 235 -18.79 -11.21 -6.03
C LEU A 235 -19.67 -12.46 -6.08
N LEU A 236 -20.43 -12.66 -7.16
CA LEU A 236 -21.26 -13.85 -7.35
C LEU A 236 -20.43 -15.13 -7.50
N SER A 237 -19.34 -15.09 -8.30
CA SER A 237 -18.44 -16.25 -8.47
C SER A 237 -17.77 -16.67 -7.16
N LEU A 238 -17.38 -15.72 -6.31
CA LEU A 238 -16.70 -16.00 -5.05
C LEU A 238 -17.66 -16.15 -3.85
N PHE A 239 -18.96 -15.94 -4.05
CA PHE A 239 -19.97 -16.07 -3.00
C PHE A 239 -20.01 -17.47 -2.39
N PRO A 240 -20.01 -18.58 -3.16
CA PRO A 240 -20.04 -19.93 -2.59
C PRO A 240 -18.80 -20.23 -1.73
N VAL A 241 -17.62 -19.79 -2.16
CA VAL A 241 -16.36 -19.92 -1.41
C VAL A 241 -16.45 -19.19 -0.08
N THR A 242 -16.98 -17.97 -0.11
CA THR A 242 -17.20 -17.15 1.09
C THR A 242 -18.18 -17.82 2.05
N LEU A 243 -19.35 -18.25 1.55
CA LEU A 243 -20.38 -18.90 2.36
C LEU A 243 -19.87 -20.19 3.01
N TYR A 244 -19.17 -21.04 2.25
CA TYR A 244 -18.55 -22.27 2.75
C TYR A 244 -17.50 -21.99 3.84
N SER A 245 -16.68 -20.95 3.66
CA SER A 245 -15.67 -20.58 4.66
C SER A 245 -16.28 -20.09 5.98
N LEU A 246 -17.43 -19.42 5.91
CA LEU A 246 -18.15 -18.90 7.08
C LEU A 246 -18.85 -20.02 7.87
N THR A 247 -19.44 -21.01 7.20
CA THR A 247 -20.10 -22.16 7.88
C THR A 247 -19.10 -23.07 8.58
N LYS A 248 -17.87 -23.20 8.04
CA LYS A 248 -16.79 -23.98 8.68
C LYS A 248 -16.31 -23.36 10.00
N LYS A 249 -16.36 -22.03 10.13
CA LYS A 249 -16.04 -21.30 11.38
C LYS A 249 -17.04 -21.60 12.51
N SER A 250 -18.28 -21.97 12.18
CA SER A 250 -19.32 -22.29 13.18
C SER A 250 -19.17 -23.68 13.82
N ARG A 251 -18.24 -24.52 13.32
CA ARG A 251 -18.06 -25.91 13.76
C ARG A 251 -16.73 -26.15 14.51
N THR A 252 -15.98 -25.10 14.81
CA THR A 252 -14.72 -25.10 15.57
C THR A 252 -14.77 -23.99 16.60
#